data_AF-A0A1F3YB83-F1
#
_entry.id   AF-A0A1F3YB83-F1
#
_cell.length_a   1.000
_cell.length_b   1.000
_cell.length_c   1.000
_cell.angle_alpha   90.00
_cell.angle_beta   90.00
_cell.angle_gamma   90.00
#
_symmetry.space_group_name_H-M   'P 1'
#
loop_
_entity.id
_entity.type
_entity.pdbx_description
1 polymer ?
#
loop_
_entity_poly.entity_id
_entity_poly.type
_entity_poly.pdbx_seq_one_letter_code
_entity_poly.pdbx_strand_id
1 'polypeptide(L)'
;MSKKKNKFDLTSLVHNGHLKDGETLYYVSDPSRICKVVKQPNGEYKVNTGKETTTIHAFVLGCLGQDPPDHASKWLRTDNGKTLYEFWHAEDISEAA
;
A
#
# COMPACT_ATOMS: atom_id res chain seq x y z
N MET A 1 -19.52 -16.14 -6.86
CA MET A 1 -18.81 -14.86 -7.07
C MET A 1 -19.23 -13.87 -5.97
N SER A 2 -18.89 -14.15 -4.71
CA SER A 2 -19.33 -13.29 -3.60
C SER A 2 -18.42 -12.07 -3.51
N LYS A 3 -18.76 -11.01 -4.25
CA LYS A 3 -18.19 -9.65 -4.16
C LYS A 3 -18.32 -9.12 -2.74
N LYS A 4 -17.45 -9.57 -1.83
CA LYS A 4 -17.19 -8.88 -0.55
C LYS A 4 -16.45 -7.60 -0.92
N LYS A 5 -17.26 -6.58 -1.20
CA LYS A 5 -16.96 -5.15 -1.36
C LYS A 5 -15.49 -4.81 -1.15
N ASN A 6 -14.84 -4.40 -2.25
CA ASN A 6 -13.58 -3.66 -2.31
C ASN A 6 -13.13 -3.16 -0.94
N LYS A 7 -12.40 -4.00 -0.20
CA LYS A 7 -11.68 -3.59 1.00
C LYS A 7 -10.20 -3.69 0.66
N PHE A 8 -9.48 -2.61 0.87
CA PHE A 8 -8.05 -2.59 0.64
C PHE A 8 -7.37 -3.63 1.52
N ASP A 9 -6.50 -4.43 0.91
CA ASP A 9 -5.69 -5.41 1.62
C ASP A 9 -4.32 -5.52 0.96
N LEU A 10 -3.26 -5.25 1.75
CA LEU A 10 -1.89 -5.22 1.24
C LEU A 10 -1.43 -6.63 0.83
N THR A 11 -1.82 -7.64 1.59
CA THR A 11 -1.54 -9.05 1.29
C THR A 11 -2.12 -9.43 -0.07
N SER A 12 -3.33 -8.99 -0.38
CA SER A 12 -3.98 -9.23 -1.68
C SER A 12 -3.21 -8.57 -2.82
N LEU A 13 -2.70 -7.35 -2.65
CA LEU A 13 -1.86 -6.71 -3.68
C LEU A 13 -0.56 -7.49 -3.96
N VAL A 14 0.04 -8.06 -2.92
CA VAL A 14 1.24 -8.89 -3.07
C VAL A 14 0.89 -10.22 -3.75
N HIS A 15 -0.21 -10.87 -3.36
CA HIS A 15 -0.64 -12.13 -3.95
C HIS A 15 -1.10 -11.99 -5.41
N ASN A 16 -1.68 -10.86 -5.78
CA ASN A 16 -2.03 -10.52 -7.17
C ASN A 16 -0.80 -10.11 -8.01
N GLY A 17 0.41 -10.08 -7.43
CA GLY A 17 1.64 -9.76 -8.14
C GLY A 17 1.86 -8.28 -8.43
N HIS A 18 1.03 -7.38 -7.90
CA HIS A 18 1.24 -5.94 -8.01
C HIS A 18 2.38 -5.43 -7.12
N LEU A 19 2.63 -6.13 -6.01
CA LEU A 19 3.71 -5.86 -5.08
C LEU A 19 4.50 -7.13 -4.79
N LYS A 20 5.73 -6.98 -4.30
CA LYS A 20 6.58 -8.09 -3.86
C LYS A 20 7.05 -7.88 -2.42
N ASP A 21 7.44 -8.97 -1.77
CA ASP A 21 8.17 -8.88 -0.50
C ASP A 21 9.48 -8.11 -0.71
N GLY A 22 9.79 -7.20 0.22
CA GLY A 22 10.92 -6.29 0.14
C GLY A 22 10.72 -5.09 -0.80
N GLU A 23 9.55 -4.95 -1.46
CA GLU A 23 9.28 -3.82 -2.35
C GLU A 23 9.35 -2.49 -1.60
N THR A 24 10.03 -1.51 -2.20
CA THR A 24 10.13 -0.17 -1.60
C THR A 24 8.96 0.69 -2.08
N LEU A 25 8.25 1.26 -1.11
CA LEU A 25 7.17 2.21 -1.30
C LEU A 25 7.63 3.58 -0.82
N TYR A 26 7.22 4.60 -1.57
CA TYR A 26 7.55 5.99 -1.35
C TYR A 26 6.30 6.74 -0.97
N TYR A 27 6.41 7.61 0.02
CA TYR A 27 5.33 8.52 0.35
C TYR A 27 5.16 9.57 -0.76
N VAL A 28 3.92 9.79 -1.21
CA VAL A 28 3.64 10.58 -2.43
C VAL A 28 4.04 12.05 -2.30
N SER A 29 3.89 12.65 -1.12
CA SER A 29 4.23 14.06 -0.91
C SER A 29 5.70 14.29 -0.55
N ASP A 30 6.40 13.27 -0.03
CA ASP A 30 7.83 13.34 0.28
C ASP A 30 8.49 11.98 -0.02
N PRO A 31 9.19 11.83 -1.16
CA PRO A 31 9.83 10.58 -1.55
C PRO A 31 11.02 10.20 -0.65
N SER A 32 11.47 11.10 0.22
CA SER A 32 12.49 10.80 1.24
C SER A 32 11.96 9.84 2.31
N ARG A 33 10.64 9.84 2.53
CA ARG A 33 9.95 8.91 3.44
C ARG A 33 9.60 7.63 2.70
N ILE A 34 10.39 6.60 2.96
CA ILE A 34 10.23 5.28 2.36
C ILE A 34 9.83 4.24 3.39
N CYS A 35 9.11 3.22 2.93
CA CYS A 35 8.85 2.00 3.68
C CYS A 35 8.99 0.78 2.77
N LYS A 36 9.24 -0.39 3.36
CA LYS A 36 9.41 -1.64 2.61
C LYS A 36 8.31 -2.61 2.96
N VAL A 37 7.70 -3.23 1.96
CA VAL A 37 6.75 -4.32 2.17
C VAL A 37 7.49 -5.49 2.81
N VAL A 38 6.97 -6.02 3.92
CA VAL A 38 7.56 -7.14 4.64
C VAL A 38 6.49 -8.16 4.99
N LYS A 39 6.78 -9.43 4.70
CA LYS A 39 5.96 -10.55 5.14
C LYS A 39 6.12 -10.78 6.64
N GLN A 40 5.00 -10.85 7.35
CA GLN A 40 4.94 -11.21 8.76
C GLN A 40 4.91 -12.73 8.94
N PRO A 41 5.33 -13.27 10.11
CA PRO A 41 5.33 -14.70 10.36
C PRO A 41 3.93 -15.35 10.32
N ASN A 42 2.87 -14.56 10.45
CA ASN A 42 1.49 -15.01 10.31
C ASN A 42 0.99 -15.05 8.86
N GLY A 43 1.83 -14.71 7.88
CA GLY A 43 1.49 -14.69 6.47
C GLY A 43 0.86 -13.38 5.95
N GLU A 44 0.58 -12.40 6.83
CA GLU A 44 0.13 -11.07 6.42
C GLU A 44 1.30 -10.20 5.94
N TYR A 45 1.03 -9.21 5.10
CA TYR A 45 2.02 -8.22 4.69
C TYR A 45 1.82 -6.90 5.43
N LYS A 46 2.93 -6.33 5.89
CA LYS A 46 3.01 -5.01 6.54
C LYS A 46 4.09 -4.16 5.89
N VAL A 47 4.26 -2.93 6.37
CA VAL A 47 5.34 -2.04 5.91
C VAL A 47 6.36 -1.80 7.02
N ASN A 48 7.63 -1.93 6.69
CA ASN A 48 8.75 -1.66 7.57
C ASN A 48 9.35 -0.29 7.23
N THR A 49 9.43 0.59 8.22
CA THR A 49 9.95 1.96 8.08
C THR A 49 11.45 2.07 8.40
N GLY A 50 12.11 0.92 8.59
CA GLY A 50 13.50 0.81 9.06
C GLY A 50 13.63 0.85 10.59
N LYS A 51 12.69 1.50 11.28
CA LYS A 51 12.64 1.53 12.77
C LYS A 51 11.67 0.48 13.33
N GLU A 52 10.52 0.32 12.68
CA GLU A 52 9.46 -0.56 13.12
C GLU A 52 8.65 -1.11 11.94
N THR A 53 7.98 -2.23 12.17
CA THR A 53 7.01 -2.77 11.22
C THR A 53 5.60 -2.38 11.62
N THR A 54 4.92 -1.66 10.74
CA THR A 54 3.61 -1.05 10.99
C THR A 54 2.67 -1.24 9.80
N THR A 55 1.42 -0.79 9.94
CA THR A 55 0.46 -0.80 8.83
C THR A 55 0.67 0.41 7.92
N ILE A 56 0.26 0.30 6.66
CA ILE A 56 0.33 1.45 5.73
C ILE A 56 -0.40 2.69 6.28
N HIS A 57 -1.51 2.49 7.02
CA HIS A 57 -2.27 3.58 7.62
C HIS A 57 -1.48 4.27 8.73
N ALA A 58 -0.89 3.50 9.65
CA ALA A 58 -0.06 4.06 10.72
C ALA A 58 1.20 4.77 10.17
N PHE A 59 1.80 4.24 9.11
CA PHE A 59 2.92 4.91 8.43
C PHE A 59 2.50 6.25 7.81
N VAL A 60 1.38 6.27 7.09
CA VAL A 60 0.84 7.48 6.45
C VAL A 60 0.44 8.53 7.49
N LEU A 61 -0.19 8.12 8.59
CA LEU A 61 -0.51 8.99 9.73
C LEU A 61 0.76 9.59 10.35
N GLY A 62 1.81 8.80 10.53
CA GLY A 62 3.12 9.29 10.99
C GLY A 62 3.82 10.22 9.98
N CYS A 63 3.51 10.10 8.70
CA CYS A 63 4.01 11.01 7.66
C CYS A 63 3.25 12.34 7.62
N LEU A 64 1.92 12.29 7.74
CA LEU A 64 1.04 13.46 7.71
C LEU A 64 0.99 14.22 9.03
N GLY A 65 1.27 13.55 10.16
CA GLY A 65 1.04 14.09 11.50
C GLY A 65 -0.43 14.16 11.90
N GLN A 66 -1.33 13.63 11.07
CA GLN A 66 -2.77 13.61 11.27
C GLN A 66 -3.38 12.40 10.52
N ASP A 67 -4.63 12.10 10.81
CA ASP A 67 -5.38 11.09 10.04
C ASP A 67 -5.44 11.50 8.56
N PRO A 68 -5.13 10.60 7.61
CA PRO A 68 -5.19 10.96 6.21
C PRO A 68 -6.62 11.33 5.79
N PRO A 69 -6.81 12.43 5.03
CA PRO A 69 -8.15 12.88 4.63
C PRO A 69 -8.85 11.92 3.65
N ASP A 70 -8.15 10.89 3.17
CA ASP A 70 -8.63 9.83 2.30
C ASP A 70 -7.88 8.52 2.62
N HIS A 71 -8.14 7.45 1.89
CA HIS A 71 -7.54 6.14 2.11
C HIS A 71 -6.00 6.16 2.02
N ALA A 72 -5.32 5.55 2.99
CA ALA A 72 -3.85 5.52 3.09
C ALA A 72 -3.15 4.97 1.84
N SER A 73 -3.83 4.13 1.06
CA SER A 73 -3.31 3.58 -0.20
C SER A 73 -3.07 4.64 -1.28
N LYS A 74 -3.70 5.82 -1.21
CA LYS A 74 -3.45 6.95 -2.13
C LYS A 74 -2.15 7.69 -1.82
N TRP A 75 -1.62 7.49 -0.61
CA TRP A 75 -0.47 8.24 -0.09
C TRP A 75 0.86 7.50 -0.26
N LEU A 76 0.82 6.28 -0.77
CA LEU A 76 1.99 5.45 -1.02
C LEU A 76 2.06 5.04 -2.48
N ARG A 77 3.22 5.23 -3.08
CA ARG A 77 3.51 4.86 -4.47
C ARG A 77 4.72 3.95 -4.57
N THR A 78 4.74 3.16 -5.63
CA THR A 78 5.92 2.39 -6.04
C THR A 78 6.93 3.27 -6.75
N ASP A 79 8.13 2.73 -6.98
CA ASP A 79 9.17 3.38 -7.79
C ASP A 79 8.66 3.77 -9.20
N ASN A 80 7.75 2.96 -9.77
CA ASN A 80 7.08 3.22 -11.04
C ASN A 80 6.04 4.36 -11.00
N GLY A 81 5.93 5.09 -9.87
CA GLY A 81 5.02 6.23 -9.72
C GLY A 81 3.56 5.86 -9.41
N LYS A 82 3.16 4.60 -9.58
CA LYS A 82 1.80 4.12 -9.31
C LYS A 82 1.53 3.97 -7.82
N THR A 83 0.38 4.48 -7.39
CA THR A 83 -0.10 4.38 -6.02
C THR A 83 -0.67 3.01 -5.68
N LEU A 84 -0.69 2.64 -4.40
CA LEU A 84 -1.35 1.41 -3.95
C LEU A 84 -2.86 1.42 -4.27
N TYR A 85 -3.45 2.61 -4.31
CA TYR A 85 -4.86 2.79 -4.71
C TYR A 85 -5.09 2.39 -6.17
N GLU A 86 -4.19 2.77 -7.08
CA GLU A 86 -4.28 2.38 -8.48
C GLU A 86 -4.12 0.87 -8.68
N PHE A 87 -3.24 0.21 -7.92
CA PHE A 87 -3.14 -1.24 -7.97
C PHE A 87 -4.39 -1.94 -7.44
N TRP A 88 -4.97 -1.40 -6.37
CA TRP A 88 -6.19 -1.95 -5.78
C TRP A 88 -7.41 -1.82 -6.71
N HIS A 89 -7.46 -0.78 -7.54
CA HIS A 89 -8.53 -0.57 -8.52
C HIS A 89 -8.09 -0.92 -9.95
N ALA A 90 -6.97 -1.62 -10.14
CA ALA A 90 -6.43 -1.88 -11.48
C ALA A 90 -7.41 -2.68 -12.35
N GLU A 91 -8.20 -3.58 -11.75
CA GLU A 91 -9.22 -4.37 -12.45
C GLU A 91 -10.45 -3.52 -12.82
N ASP A 92 -10.84 -2.55 -11.99
CA ASP A 92 -11.98 -1.64 -12.23
C ASP A 92 -11.69 -0.65 -13.38
N ILE A 93 -10.41 -0.27 -13.55
CA ILE A 93 -9.95 0.64 -14.61
C ILE A 93 -9.81 -0.10 -15.95
N SER A 94 -9.49 -1.39 -15.93
CA SER A 94 -9.23 -2.16 -17.16
C SER A 94 -10.50 -2.66 -17.85
N GLU A 95 -11.67 -2.61 -17.20
CA GLU A 95 -12.98 -2.93 -17.81
C GLU A 95 -13.70 -1.68 -18.38
N ALA A 96 -13.16 -0.48 -18.19
CA ALA A 96 -13.76 0.78 -18.62
C ALA A 96 -13.15 1.39 -19.91
N ALA A 97 -12.29 0.64 -20.61
CA ALA A 97 -11.58 1.09 -21.83
C ALA A 97 -12.03 0.33 -23.10
#